data_AF-A0A3N5FAS4-F1
#
_entry.id   AF-A0A3N5FAS4-F1
#
_cell.length_a   1.000
_cell.length_b   1.000
_cell.length_c   1.000
_cell.angle_alpha   90.00
_cell.angle_beta   90.00
_cell.angle_gamma   90.00
#
_symmetry.space_group_name_H-M   'P 1'
#
loop_
_entity.id
_entity.type
_entity.pdbx_description
1 polymer ?
#
loop_
_entity_poly.entity_id
_entity_poly.type
_entity_poly.pdbx_seq_one_letter_code
_entity_poly.pdbx_strand_id
1 'polypeptide(L)'
;QCIESSNRGVSVHPRSGDMSFPDFFFQRCTQCKRCTEECPFGALDDDEKGTPKPNPTRCRRCGTCMGACPERIIGFADYNIDSIGSMVKTIKVPSENDFDNPPLRILALVCENDAYPALDIAGMNRLNYSHIVRFIPVRCLGSVNVIWIKDALSQGMDGVFLLGCKHGDDYQCHFVKGSELASIRMKKIGEALQSLALENERVAQFEIAIDEYDKIPKMVGDFVEIIEGLGPNPFKGF
;
A
#
# COMPACT_ATOMS: atom_id res chain seq x y z
N GLN A 1 4.22 28.47 4.58
CA GLN A 1 4.28 27.21 5.35
C GLN A 1 4.97 26.08 4.56
N CYS A 2 4.44 25.58 3.45
CA CYS A 2 5.03 24.43 2.74
C CYS A 2 6.46 24.65 2.21
N ILE A 3 6.78 25.84 1.66
CA ILE A 3 8.14 26.16 1.20
C ILE A 3 9.14 26.16 2.36
N GLU A 4 8.75 26.73 3.49
CA GLU A 4 9.58 26.80 4.69
C GLU A 4 9.80 25.43 5.33
N SER A 5 8.74 24.62 5.41
CA SER A 5 8.81 23.22 5.85
C SER A 5 9.74 22.39 4.96
N SER A 6 9.61 22.53 3.64
CA SER A 6 10.47 21.85 2.67
C SER A 6 11.94 22.25 2.81
N ASN A 7 12.23 23.53 3.04
CA ASN A 7 13.59 24.05 3.26
C ASN A 7 14.23 23.52 4.55
N ARG A 8 13.43 23.26 5.59
CA ARG A 8 13.90 22.69 6.87
C ARG A 8 13.96 21.16 6.85
N GLY A 9 13.56 20.52 5.76
CA GLY A 9 13.52 19.05 5.65
C GLY A 9 12.48 18.40 6.56
N VAL A 10 11.43 19.14 6.97
CA VAL A 10 10.34 18.57 7.77
C VAL A 10 9.22 18.05 6.87
N SER A 11 8.44 17.09 7.37
CA SER A 11 7.28 16.57 6.65
C SER A 11 6.22 17.65 6.49
N VAL A 12 5.54 17.57 5.35
CA VAL A 12 4.42 18.41 4.98
C VAL A 12 3.14 17.57 4.97
N HIS A 13 2.01 18.19 4.64
CA HIS A 13 0.73 17.51 4.49
C HIS A 13 0.85 16.22 3.64
N PRO A 14 0.21 15.11 4.03
CA PRO A 14 -0.72 14.96 5.17
C PRO A 14 -0.03 14.72 6.52
N ARG A 15 1.29 14.45 6.54
CA ARG A 15 2.04 14.09 7.76
C ARG A 15 2.82 15.26 8.38
N SER A 16 2.26 16.47 8.41
CA SER A 16 2.97 17.63 8.95
C SER A 16 3.38 17.41 10.41
N GLY A 17 4.66 17.61 10.73
CA GLY A 17 5.19 17.42 12.08
C GLY A 17 5.53 15.97 12.46
N ASP A 18 5.36 15.00 11.55
CA ASP A 18 5.90 13.65 11.71
C ASP A 18 7.41 13.73 12.01
N MET A 19 7.85 13.09 13.10
CA MET A 19 9.26 13.06 13.52
C MET A 19 9.90 11.69 13.26
N SER A 20 9.14 10.74 12.71
CA SER A 20 9.62 9.40 12.42
C SER A 20 10.58 9.40 11.23
N PHE A 21 11.58 8.54 11.32
CA PHE A 21 12.53 8.25 10.24
C PHE A 21 12.66 6.74 10.10
N PRO A 22 13.11 6.23 8.94
CA PRO A 22 13.34 4.80 8.81
C PRO A 22 14.47 4.37 9.76
N ASP A 23 14.16 3.41 10.61
CA ASP A 23 15.09 2.68 11.46
C ASP A 23 15.43 1.33 10.79
N PHE A 24 16.67 0.88 10.96
CA PHE A 24 17.25 -0.23 10.20
C PHE A 24 17.87 -1.28 11.11
N PHE A 25 17.41 -2.52 11.00
CA PHE A 25 18.05 -3.65 11.65
C PHE A 25 19.18 -4.23 10.77
N PHE A 26 20.30 -3.52 10.72
CA PHE A 26 21.42 -3.79 9.80
C PHE A 26 22.03 -5.20 9.90
N GLN A 27 21.90 -5.89 11.04
CA GLN A 27 22.40 -7.25 11.21
C GLN A 27 21.80 -8.26 10.21
N ARG A 28 20.61 -7.95 9.67
CA ARG A 28 19.92 -8.76 8.65
C ARG A 28 20.01 -8.15 7.25
N CYS A 29 20.81 -7.10 7.04
CA CYS A 29 20.97 -6.50 5.72
C CYS A 29 21.76 -7.42 4.79
N THR A 30 21.19 -7.71 3.62
CA THR A 30 21.83 -8.53 2.57
C THR A 30 22.53 -7.69 1.50
N GLN A 31 22.61 -6.36 1.69
CA GLN A 31 23.25 -5.43 0.74
C GLN A 31 22.68 -5.53 -0.70
N CYS A 32 21.41 -5.91 -0.83
CA CYS A 32 20.73 -6.06 -2.12
C CYS A 32 20.41 -4.75 -2.86
N LYS A 33 20.73 -3.60 -2.26
CA LYS A 33 20.58 -2.22 -2.80
C LYS A 33 19.18 -1.74 -3.21
N ARG A 34 18.16 -2.59 -3.16
CA ARG A 34 16.78 -2.20 -3.53
C ARG A 34 16.29 -0.93 -2.82
N CYS A 35 16.59 -0.77 -1.54
CA CYS A 35 16.17 0.41 -0.80
C CYS A 35 16.89 1.70 -1.21
N THR A 36 18.15 1.64 -1.65
CA THR A 36 18.92 2.79 -2.12
C THR A 36 18.53 3.16 -3.55
N GLU A 37 18.33 2.16 -4.43
CA GLU A 37 17.90 2.34 -5.82
C GLU A 37 16.45 2.82 -5.96
N GLU A 38 15.53 2.25 -5.18
CA GLU A 38 14.10 2.60 -5.26
C GLU A 38 13.76 3.90 -4.52
N CYS A 39 14.70 4.53 -3.79
CA CYS A 39 14.43 5.77 -3.08
C CYS A 39 14.34 6.96 -4.06
N PRO A 40 13.16 7.57 -4.25
CA PRO A 40 12.99 8.65 -5.23
C PRO A 40 13.73 9.95 -4.86
N PHE A 41 14.12 10.09 -3.60
CA PHE A 41 14.83 11.26 -3.09
C PHE A 41 16.34 11.02 -2.90
N GLY A 42 16.78 9.78 -3.19
CA GLY A 42 18.12 9.27 -2.88
C GLY A 42 18.50 9.45 -1.41
N ALA A 43 17.53 9.34 -0.49
CA ALA A 43 17.77 9.57 0.93
C ALA A 43 18.67 8.51 1.59
N LEU A 44 19.04 7.46 0.87
CA LEU A 44 19.93 6.40 1.34
C LEU A 44 21.10 6.32 0.35
N ASP A 45 22.31 6.59 0.84
CA ASP A 45 23.56 6.35 0.10
C ASP A 45 24.06 4.92 0.38
N ASP A 46 24.98 4.39 -0.40
CA ASP A 46 25.67 3.12 -0.10
C ASP A 46 26.97 3.40 0.67
N ASP A 47 27.28 2.63 1.72
CA ASP A 47 28.64 2.59 2.30
C ASP A 47 29.59 1.72 1.45
N GLU A 48 30.86 1.60 1.88
CA GLU A 48 31.86 0.78 1.17
C GLU A 48 31.46 -0.69 0.98
N LYS A 49 30.59 -1.22 1.85
CA LYS A 49 30.07 -2.59 1.79
C LYS A 49 28.72 -2.68 1.06
N GLY A 50 28.14 -1.57 0.62
CA GLY A 50 26.80 -1.52 0.04
C GLY A 50 25.66 -1.54 1.08
N THR A 51 25.97 -1.28 2.35
CA THR A 51 24.97 -1.11 3.41
C THR A 51 24.35 0.29 3.27
N PRO A 52 23.01 0.43 3.35
CA PRO A 52 22.38 1.73 3.20
C PRO A 52 22.77 2.66 4.35
N LYS A 53 23.24 3.86 4.01
CA LYS A 53 23.58 4.96 4.91
C LYS A 53 22.50 6.04 4.81
N PRO A 54 21.61 6.15 5.83
CA PRO A 54 20.50 7.09 5.75
C PRO A 54 20.94 8.55 5.87
N ASN A 55 20.33 9.41 5.07
CA ASN A 55 20.42 10.87 5.16
C ASN A 55 19.05 11.46 5.51
N PRO A 56 18.81 11.78 6.80
CA PRO A 56 17.53 12.31 7.27
C PRO A 56 17.09 13.60 6.55
N THR A 57 18.03 14.44 6.11
CA THR A 57 17.70 15.73 5.46
C THR A 57 17.05 15.56 4.08
N ARG A 58 17.27 14.41 3.42
CA ARG A 58 16.68 14.05 2.12
C ARG A 58 15.42 13.19 2.27
N CYS A 59 15.21 12.60 3.45
CA CYS A 59 14.13 11.65 3.69
C CYS A 59 12.77 12.37 3.71
N ARG A 60 11.84 11.92 2.85
CA ARG A 60 10.45 12.40 2.85
C ARG A 60 9.49 11.47 3.58
N ARG A 61 10.01 10.45 4.29
CA ARG A 61 9.24 9.56 5.18
C ARG A 61 8.12 8.76 4.48
N CYS A 62 8.20 8.62 3.16
CA CYS A 62 7.22 7.91 2.33
C CYS A 62 7.15 6.40 2.57
N GLY A 63 8.20 5.80 3.17
CA GLY A 63 8.28 4.36 3.42
C GLY A 63 8.62 3.50 2.21
N THR A 64 9.00 4.08 1.05
CA THR A 64 9.37 3.28 -0.14
C THR A 64 10.48 2.27 0.13
N CYS A 65 11.50 2.66 0.90
CA CYS A 65 12.58 1.78 1.31
C CYS A 65 12.08 0.58 2.13
N MET A 66 11.12 0.79 3.02
CA MET A 66 10.45 -0.28 3.79
C MET A 66 9.69 -1.25 2.87
N GLY A 67 8.92 -0.74 1.90
CA GLY A 67 8.23 -1.57 0.92
C GLY A 67 9.19 -2.35 0.01
N ALA A 68 10.35 -1.77 -0.29
CA ALA A 68 11.37 -2.37 -1.17
C ALA A 68 12.20 -3.46 -0.50
N CYS A 69 12.36 -3.43 0.82
CA CYS A 69 13.25 -4.32 1.55
C CYS A 69 12.68 -5.75 1.64
N PRO A 70 13.29 -6.76 0.98
CA PRO A 70 12.81 -8.14 1.04
C PRO A 70 12.99 -8.75 2.43
N GLU A 71 14.05 -8.36 3.14
CA GLU A 71 14.34 -8.83 4.50
C GLU A 71 13.47 -8.18 5.59
N ARG A 72 12.69 -7.14 5.22
CA ARG A 72 11.80 -6.40 6.11
C ARG A 72 12.53 -5.84 7.35
N ILE A 73 13.74 -5.32 7.15
CA ILE A 73 14.58 -4.77 8.24
C ILE A 73 14.39 -3.28 8.47
N ILE A 74 13.55 -2.63 7.67
CA ILE A 74 13.34 -1.18 7.69
C ILE A 74 11.94 -0.94 8.25
N GLY A 75 11.80 -0.05 9.23
CA GLY A 75 10.51 0.36 9.79
C GLY A 75 10.57 1.78 10.32
N PHE A 76 9.44 2.34 10.73
CA PHE A 76 9.35 3.60 11.45
C PHE A 76 8.77 3.34 12.83
N ALA A 77 9.01 4.26 13.76
CA ALA A 77 8.50 4.17 15.13
C ALA A 77 6.96 4.01 15.18
N ASP A 78 6.24 4.65 14.26
CA ASP A 78 4.78 4.70 14.15
C ASP A 78 4.22 3.95 12.92
N TYR A 79 5.08 3.35 12.08
CA TYR A 79 4.67 2.71 10.83
C TYR A 79 5.68 1.65 10.40
N ASN A 80 5.31 0.38 10.47
CA ASN A 80 6.18 -0.72 10.07
C ASN A 80 5.39 -1.86 9.43
N ILE A 81 6.09 -2.91 9.00
CA ILE A 81 5.48 -4.07 8.37
C ILE A 81 4.46 -4.75 9.30
N ASP A 82 4.79 -4.87 10.58
CA ASP A 82 3.97 -5.57 11.56
C ASP A 82 2.73 -4.77 11.96
N SER A 83 2.81 -3.43 12.01
CA SER A 83 1.65 -2.58 12.33
C SER A 83 0.54 -2.74 11.28
N ILE A 84 0.90 -2.69 9.98
CA ILE A 84 -0.09 -2.90 8.91
C ILE A 84 -0.48 -4.38 8.80
N GLY A 85 0.46 -5.31 8.96
CA GLY A 85 0.17 -6.74 8.98
C GLY A 85 -0.83 -7.11 10.08
N SER A 86 -0.74 -6.49 11.26
CA SER A 86 -1.69 -6.69 12.36
C SER A 86 -3.09 -6.15 12.04
N MET A 87 -3.17 -4.99 11.38
CA MET A 87 -4.45 -4.46 10.89
C MET A 87 -5.09 -5.42 9.87
N VAL A 88 -4.31 -5.93 8.91
CA VAL A 88 -4.78 -6.91 7.91
C VAL A 88 -5.34 -8.16 8.60
N LYS A 89 -4.56 -8.76 9.51
CA LYS A 89 -4.94 -9.98 10.25
C LYS A 89 -6.18 -9.82 11.12
N THR A 90 -6.48 -8.60 11.58
CA THR A 90 -7.64 -8.32 12.42
C THR A 90 -8.94 -8.19 11.60
N ILE A 91 -8.84 -7.99 10.27
CA ILE A 91 -10.02 -7.95 9.43
C ILE A 91 -10.69 -9.33 9.42
N LYS A 92 -11.87 -9.42 10.03
CA LYS A 92 -12.70 -10.62 10.03
C LYS A 92 -13.11 -11.00 8.62
N VAL A 93 -12.75 -12.20 8.19
CA VAL A 93 -13.25 -12.85 6.97
C VAL A 93 -14.56 -13.56 7.34
N PRO A 94 -15.69 -13.22 6.68
CA PRO A 94 -16.96 -13.89 6.91
C PRO A 94 -16.86 -15.39 6.61
N SER A 95 -17.40 -16.23 7.50
CA SER A 95 -17.43 -17.69 7.37
C SER A 95 -18.85 -18.24 7.49
N GLU A 96 -19.05 -19.51 7.16
CA GLU A 96 -20.35 -20.20 7.30
C GLU A 96 -20.82 -20.27 8.76
N ASN A 97 -19.89 -20.18 9.72
CA ASN A 97 -20.24 -20.09 11.14
C ASN A 97 -20.88 -18.74 11.52
N ASP A 98 -20.71 -17.72 10.68
CA ASP A 98 -21.19 -16.36 10.94
C ASP A 98 -22.46 -16.02 10.14
N PHE A 99 -22.65 -16.63 8.97
CA PHE A 99 -23.70 -16.30 8.01
C PHE A 99 -24.12 -17.54 7.20
N ASP A 100 -25.42 -17.66 6.90
CA ASP A 100 -25.93 -18.69 5.97
C ASP A 100 -25.31 -18.58 4.57
N ASN A 101 -25.06 -17.34 4.12
CA ASN A 101 -24.36 -17.02 2.88
C ASN A 101 -23.26 -15.99 3.19
N PRO A 102 -22.02 -16.43 3.43
CA PRO A 102 -20.94 -15.53 3.84
C PRO A 102 -20.63 -14.50 2.75
N PRO A 103 -20.75 -13.19 3.02
CA PRO A 103 -20.40 -12.18 2.03
C PRO A 103 -18.90 -12.23 1.71
N LEU A 104 -18.55 -11.73 0.53
CA LEU A 104 -17.15 -11.57 0.15
C LEU A 104 -16.45 -10.54 1.04
N ARG A 105 -15.12 -10.55 1.05
CA ARG A 105 -14.29 -9.61 1.80
C ARG A 105 -13.12 -9.18 0.95
N ILE A 106 -12.99 -7.87 0.74
CA ILE A 106 -11.92 -7.29 -0.05
C ILE A 106 -11.09 -6.34 0.82
N LEU A 107 -9.77 -6.40 0.70
CA LEU A 107 -8.87 -5.41 1.28
C LEU A 107 -8.49 -4.34 0.25
N ALA A 108 -8.50 -3.09 0.67
CA ALA A 108 -7.99 -1.97 -0.08
C ALA A 108 -6.81 -1.34 0.67
N LEU A 109 -5.62 -1.35 0.08
CA LEU A 109 -4.46 -0.61 0.58
C LEU A 109 -4.42 0.76 -0.10
N VAL A 110 -4.63 1.82 0.67
CA VAL A 110 -4.93 3.16 0.14
C VAL A 110 -3.81 4.14 0.44
N CYS A 111 -3.27 4.81 -0.57
CA CYS A 111 -2.31 5.89 -0.38
C CYS A 111 -2.92 7.06 0.42
N GLU A 112 -2.27 7.48 1.51
CA GLU A 112 -2.75 8.56 2.39
C GLU A 112 -2.78 9.94 1.71
N ASN A 113 -2.15 10.10 0.54
CA ASN A 113 -1.92 11.42 -0.07
C ASN A 113 -3.11 11.88 -0.94
N ASP A 114 -3.43 11.17 -2.02
CA ASP A 114 -4.57 11.56 -2.88
C ASP A 114 -5.75 10.60 -2.70
N ALA A 115 -5.49 9.30 -2.63
CA ALA A 115 -6.52 8.28 -2.61
C ALA A 115 -7.37 8.29 -1.33
N TYR A 116 -6.74 8.44 -0.15
CA TYR A 116 -7.48 8.51 1.11
C TYR A 116 -8.29 9.81 1.23
N PRO A 117 -7.74 11.01 0.90
CA PRO A 117 -8.57 12.21 0.86
C PRO A 117 -9.68 12.17 -0.19
N ALA A 118 -9.47 11.52 -1.34
CA ALA A 118 -10.55 11.30 -2.31
C ALA A 118 -11.68 10.43 -1.71
N LEU A 119 -11.35 9.40 -0.92
CA LEU A 119 -12.34 8.63 -0.16
C LEU A 119 -13.09 9.50 0.86
N ASP A 120 -12.38 10.37 1.59
CA ASP A 120 -13.01 11.30 2.54
C ASP A 120 -13.98 12.24 1.82
N ILE A 121 -13.60 12.81 0.67
CA ILE A 121 -14.47 13.68 -0.15
C ILE A 121 -15.67 12.90 -0.70
N ALA A 122 -15.48 11.65 -1.16
CA ALA A 122 -16.58 10.79 -1.59
C ALA A 122 -17.59 10.54 -0.46
N GLY A 123 -17.10 10.29 0.76
CA GLY A 123 -17.92 10.15 1.97
C GLY A 123 -18.66 11.44 2.33
N MET A 124 -17.98 12.60 2.27
CA MET A 124 -18.60 13.92 2.50
C MET A 124 -19.72 14.22 1.50
N ASN A 125 -19.57 13.76 0.26
CA ASN A 125 -20.57 13.87 -0.81
C ASN A 125 -21.62 12.73 -0.78
N ARG A 126 -21.58 11.85 0.23
CA ARG A 126 -22.53 10.73 0.43
C ARG A 126 -22.57 9.76 -0.75
N LEU A 127 -21.44 9.58 -1.43
CA LEU A 127 -21.31 8.57 -2.47
C LEU A 127 -21.29 7.18 -1.81
N ASN A 128 -22.02 6.23 -2.39
CA ASN A 128 -22.07 4.87 -1.90
C ASN A 128 -21.06 4.00 -2.65
N TYR A 129 -20.37 3.14 -1.91
CA TYR A 129 -19.51 2.08 -2.45
C TYR A 129 -19.72 0.81 -1.62
N SER A 130 -19.26 -0.33 -2.14
CA SER A 130 -19.55 -1.62 -1.52
C SER A 130 -19.03 -1.74 -0.10
N HIS A 131 -19.90 -2.18 0.81
CA HIS A 131 -19.61 -2.37 2.23
C HIS A 131 -18.72 -3.58 2.52
N ILE A 132 -18.39 -4.40 1.52
CA ILE A 132 -17.54 -5.58 1.66
C ILE A 132 -16.04 -5.24 1.61
N VAL A 133 -15.71 -4.02 1.19
CA VAL A 133 -14.33 -3.52 1.13
C VAL A 133 -13.91 -2.99 2.50
N ARG A 134 -12.66 -3.26 2.89
CA ARG A 134 -12.02 -2.68 4.07
C ARG A 134 -10.80 -1.90 3.64
N PHE A 135 -10.80 -0.59 3.93
CA PHE A 135 -9.71 0.31 3.59
C PHE A 135 -8.69 0.36 4.73
N ILE A 136 -7.42 0.14 4.40
CA ILE A 136 -6.28 0.41 5.29
C ILE A 136 -5.42 1.49 4.62
N PRO A 137 -5.24 2.66 5.26
CA PRO A 137 -4.33 3.67 4.75
C PRO A 137 -2.87 3.22 4.89
N VAL A 138 -2.08 3.52 3.86
CA VAL A 138 -0.63 3.36 3.84
C VAL A 138 0.00 4.69 3.44
N ARG A 139 1.22 4.96 3.92
CA ARG A 139 1.90 6.23 3.63
C ARG A 139 2.05 6.51 2.14
N CYS A 140 2.30 5.45 1.38
CA CYS A 140 2.42 5.52 -0.07
C CYS A 140 2.18 4.11 -0.63
N LEU A 141 1.73 4.00 -1.88
CA LEU A 141 1.79 2.68 -2.53
C LEU A 141 3.24 2.16 -2.65
N GLY A 142 4.22 3.06 -2.73
CA GLY A 142 5.64 2.67 -2.72
C GLY A 142 6.08 1.97 -1.43
N SER A 143 5.38 2.19 -0.30
CA SER A 143 5.65 1.50 0.96
C SER A 143 4.94 0.15 1.10
N VAL A 144 4.07 -0.21 0.14
CA VAL A 144 3.38 -1.49 0.14
C VAL A 144 4.37 -2.63 -0.04
N ASN A 145 4.40 -3.50 0.96
CA ASN A 145 5.12 -4.75 0.92
C ASN A 145 4.16 -5.88 0.49
N VAL A 146 4.64 -6.75 -0.39
CA VAL A 146 3.86 -7.88 -0.95
C VAL A 146 3.33 -8.82 0.14
N ILE A 147 3.98 -8.87 1.31
CA ILE A 147 3.52 -9.71 2.42
C ILE A 147 2.11 -9.36 2.89
N TRP A 148 1.69 -8.09 2.84
CA TRP A 148 0.35 -7.71 3.27
C TRP A 148 -0.74 -8.25 2.34
N ILE A 149 -0.44 -8.32 1.04
CA ILE A 149 -1.33 -8.90 0.02
C ILE A 149 -1.42 -10.41 0.22
N LYS A 150 -0.26 -11.07 0.45
CA LYS A 150 -0.21 -12.50 0.74
C LYS A 150 -0.98 -12.85 2.01
N ASP A 151 -0.70 -12.16 3.12
CA ASP A 151 -1.36 -12.39 4.40
C ASP A 151 -2.90 -12.25 4.26
N ALA A 152 -3.36 -11.21 3.55
CA ALA A 152 -4.79 -10.97 3.30
C ALA A 152 -5.45 -12.10 2.49
N LEU A 153 -4.80 -12.57 1.42
CA LEU A 153 -5.36 -13.65 0.60
C LEU A 153 -5.28 -15.01 1.30
N SER A 154 -4.19 -15.28 2.04
CA SER A 154 -4.01 -16.53 2.78
C SER A 154 -4.98 -16.68 3.96
N GLN A 155 -5.49 -15.59 4.53
CA GLN A 155 -6.57 -15.65 5.54
C GLN A 155 -7.97 -15.83 4.93
N GLY A 156 -8.10 -15.90 3.60
CA GLY A 156 -9.37 -16.11 2.91
C GLY A 156 -10.09 -14.84 2.46
N MET A 157 -9.44 -13.67 2.40
CA MET A 157 -10.05 -12.52 1.73
C MET A 157 -10.16 -12.78 0.22
N ASP A 158 -11.26 -12.36 -0.37
CA ASP A 158 -11.64 -12.71 -1.74
C ASP A 158 -10.89 -11.91 -2.81
N GLY A 159 -10.40 -10.71 -2.45
CA GLY A 159 -9.56 -9.88 -3.30
C GLY A 159 -8.81 -8.79 -2.54
N VAL A 160 -7.79 -8.24 -3.18
CA VAL A 160 -7.00 -7.11 -2.66
C VAL A 160 -6.81 -6.10 -3.78
N PHE A 161 -7.07 -4.82 -3.54
CA PHE A 161 -6.65 -3.77 -4.46
C PHE A 161 -5.82 -2.70 -3.79
N LEU A 162 -4.98 -2.05 -4.60
CA LEU A 162 -4.19 -0.89 -4.20
C LEU A 162 -4.82 0.35 -4.84
N LEU A 163 -5.06 1.40 -4.06
CA LEU A 163 -5.56 2.67 -4.58
C LEU A 163 -4.52 3.76 -4.34
N GLY A 164 -3.99 4.31 -5.44
CA GLY A 164 -2.85 5.24 -5.42
C GLY A 164 -3.10 6.52 -6.19
N CYS A 165 -2.17 7.46 -6.04
CA CYS A 165 -2.09 8.66 -6.85
C CYS A 165 -1.76 8.30 -8.30
N LYS A 166 -2.15 9.14 -9.28
CA LYS A 166 -1.73 8.99 -10.67
C LYS A 166 -0.21 9.07 -10.85
N HIS A 167 0.33 8.19 -11.70
CA HIS A 167 1.71 8.25 -12.19
C HIS A 167 1.76 8.31 -13.73
N GLY A 168 2.93 8.54 -14.31
CA GLY A 168 3.11 8.68 -15.77
C GLY A 168 3.08 10.14 -16.22
N ASP A 169 2.45 10.42 -17.36
CA ASP A 169 2.49 11.74 -18.02
C ASP A 169 1.69 12.80 -17.24
N ASP A 170 0.53 12.43 -16.67
CA ASP A 170 -0.29 13.27 -15.80
C ASP A 170 0.08 13.06 -14.32
N TYR A 171 1.36 13.22 -14.02
CA TYR A 171 1.94 12.87 -12.74
C TYR A 171 1.37 13.70 -11.57
N GLN A 172 0.76 13.03 -10.59
CA GLN A 172 0.29 13.67 -9.34
C GLN A 172 0.84 12.99 -8.07
N CYS A 173 1.55 11.88 -8.21
CA CYS A 173 1.97 11.14 -7.03
C CYS A 173 2.85 12.00 -6.09
N HIS A 174 2.52 11.97 -4.80
CA HIS A 174 3.12 12.88 -3.83
C HIS A 174 4.63 12.64 -3.63
N PHE A 175 5.09 11.40 -3.88
CA PHE A 175 6.46 10.97 -3.60
C PHE A 175 7.29 10.59 -4.84
N VAL A 176 7.04 11.24 -5.98
CA VAL A 176 7.75 11.08 -7.27
C VAL A 176 7.58 9.72 -7.98
N LYS A 177 7.67 8.58 -7.27
CA LYS A 177 7.61 7.24 -7.92
C LYS A 177 6.78 6.20 -7.19
N GLY A 178 5.98 6.60 -6.19
CA GLY A 178 5.25 5.68 -5.31
C GLY A 178 4.35 4.66 -6.04
N SER A 179 3.35 5.16 -6.77
CA SER A 179 2.40 4.30 -7.51
C SER A 179 3.04 3.58 -8.69
N GLU A 180 4.06 4.19 -9.32
CA GLU A 180 4.84 3.55 -10.39
C GLU A 180 5.60 2.32 -9.87
N LEU A 181 6.32 2.47 -8.75
CA LEU A 181 7.04 1.35 -8.11
C LEU A 181 6.07 0.26 -7.67
N ALA A 182 4.91 0.62 -7.15
CA ALA A 182 3.86 -0.34 -6.84
C ALA A 182 3.40 -1.10 -8.10
N SER A 183 3.16 -0.40 -9.22
CA SER A 183 2.77 -1.01 -10.50
C SER A 183 3.82 -2.01 -10.99
N ILE A 184 5.11 -1.64 -10.92
CA ILE A 184 6.22 -2.53 -11.29
C ILE A 184 6.24 -3.78 -10.40
N ARG A 185 6.02 -3.65 -9.08
CA ARG A 185 5.95 -4.79 -8.16
C ARG A 185 4.70 -5.63 -8.41
N MET A 186 3.56 -5.01 -8.72
CA MET A 186 2.30 -5.69 -9.00
C MET A 186 2.35 -6.48 -10.31
N LYS A 187 3.10 -6.04 -11.32
CA LYS A 187 3.35 -6.87 -12.53
C LYS A 187 3.99 -8.23 -12.21
N LYS A 188 4.71 -8.34 -11.08
CA LYS A 188 5.34 -9.58 -10.61
C LYS A 188 4.51 -10.31 -9.53
N ILE A 189 3.34 -9.77 -9.15
CA ILE A 189 2.51 -10.40 -8.11
C ILE A 189 1.98 -11.76 -8.56
N GLY A 190 1.83 -11.98 -9.88
CA GLY A 190 1.31 -13.24 -10.39
C GLY A 190 2.16 -14.45 -10.01
N GLU A 191 3.49 -14.31 -9.92
CA GLU A 191 4.36 -15.37 -9.41
C GLU A 191 4.06 -15.70 -7.94
N ALA A 192 3.75 -14.67 -7.14
CA ALA A 192 3.34 -14.83 -5.75
C ALA A 192 1.94 -15.47 -5.63
N LEU A 193 1.00 -15.12 -6.49
CA LEU A 193 -0.36 -15.67 -6.50
C LEU A 193 -0.41 -17.11 -7.02
N GLN A 194 0.41 -17.44 -8.02
CA GLN A 194 0.60 -18.81 -8.49
C GLN A 194 1.05 -19.75 -7.38
N SER A 195 1.94 -19.28 -6.48
CA SER A 195 2.35 -20.08 -5.31
C SER A 195 1.21 -20.38 -4.32
N LEU A 196 0.12 -19.61 -4.39
CA LEU A 196 -1.10 -19.80 -3.60
C LEU A 196 -2.23 -20.46 -4.41
N ALA A 197 -1.99 -20.82 -5.67
CA ALA A 197 -3.02 -21.30 -6.61
C ALA A 197 -4.23 -20.34 -6.73
N LEU A 198 -3.98 -19.03 -6.70
CA LEU A 198 -5.00 -17.99 -6.85
C LEU A 198 -4.92 -17.30 -8.21
N GLU A 199 -6.07 -16.84 -8.69
CA GLU A 199 -6.22 -16.06 -9.92
C GLU A 199 -5.56 -14.68 -9.77
N ASN A 200 -4.94 -14.20 -10.85
CA ASN A 200 -4.23 -12.92 -10.85
C ASN A 200 -5.19 -11.74 -10.66
N GLU A 201 -6.40 -11.90 -11.17
CA GLU A 201 -7.51 -10.96 -11.13
C GLU A 201 -7.97 -10.65 -9.70
N ARG A 202 -7.58 -11.46 -8.70
CA ARG A 202 -7.82 -11.16 -7.28
C ARG A 202 -6.99 -10.00 -6.76
N VAL A 203 -5.98 -9.54 -7.51
CA VAL A 203 -5.16 -8.39 -7.15
C VAL A 203 -5.19 -7.34 -8.25
N ALA A 204 -5.59 -6.11 -7.91
CA ALA A 204 -5.59 -4.99 -8.83
C ALA A 204 -4.89 -3.74 -8.25
N GLN A 205 -4.44 -2.86 -9.14
CA GLN A 205 -4.04 -1.51 -8.78
C GLN A 205 -4.92 -0.52 -9.53
N PHE A 206 -5.44 0.46 -8.81
CA PHE A 206 -6.21 1.58 -9.33
C PHE A 206 -5.52 2.89 -8.99
N GLU A 207 -5.76 3.89 -9.82
CA GLU A 207 -5.17 5.22 -9.69
C GLU A 207 -6.25 6.29 -9.75
N ILE A 208 -6.09 7.29 -8.92
CA ILE A 208 -7.06 8.35 -8.74
C ILE A 208 -6.35 9.66 -8.41
N ALA A 209 -6.83 10.76 -9.00
CA ALA A 209 -6.50 12.10 -8.57
C ALA A 209 -7.39 12.51 -7.39
N ILE A 210 -6.92 13.41 -6.51
CA ILE A 210 -7.69 13.82 -5.33
C ILE A 210 -9.07 14.40 -5.66
N ASP A 211 -9.22 15.02 -6.84
CA ASP A 211 -10.45 15.63 -7.36
C ASP A 211 -11.36 14.67 -8.13
N GLU A 212 -10.94 13.42 -8.34
CA GLU A 212 -11.71 12.37 -9.04
C GLU A 212 -12.51 11.47 -8.10
N TYR A 213 -12.85 11.98 -6.91
CA TYR A 213 -13.58 11.25 -5.86
C TYR A 213 -14.91 10.64 -6.34
N ASP A 214 -15.54 11.23 -7.35
CA ASP A 214 -16.77 10.77 -7.99
C ASP A 214 -16.59 9.41 -8.72
N LYS A 215 -15.36 9.05 -9.06
CA LYS A 215 -15.04 7.78 -9.74
C LYS A 215 -14.89 6.59 -8.78
N ILE A 216 -14.71 6.84 -7.48
CA ILE A 216 -14.48 5.79 -6.47
C ILE A 216 -15.60 4.73 -6.46
N PRO A 217 -16.90 5.09 -6.42
CA PRO A 217 -17.98 4.11 -6.45
C PRO A 217 -17.86 3.13 -7.61
N LYS A 218 -17.55 3.66 -8.80
CA LYS A 218 -17.41 2.85 -10.00
C LYS A 218 -16.18 1.95 -9.92
N MET A 219 -15.01 2.49 -9.57
CA MET A 219 -13.78 1.68 -9.44
C MET A 219 -13.94 0.54 -8.42
N VAL A 220 -14.56 0.83 -7.28
CA VAL A 220 -14.85 -0.19 -6.25
C VAL A 220 -15.88 -1.20 -6.75
N GLY A 221 -16.96 -0.74 -7.39
CA GLY A 221 -18.01 -1.59 -7.95
C GLY A 221 -17.46 -2.54 -9.02
N ASP A 222 -16.74 -2.02 -10.00
CA ASP A 222 -16.14 -2.79 -11.09
C ASP A 222 -15.20 -3.89 -10.52
N PHE A 223 -14.42 -3.59 -9.47
CA PHE A 223 -13.57 -4.61 -8.83
C PHE A 223 -14.38 -5.65 -8.05
N VAL A 224 -15.44 -5.21 -7.34
CA VAL A 224 -16.34 -6.13 -6.63
C VAL A 224 -16.98 -7.11 -7.59
N GLU A 225 -17.47 -6.64 -8.75
CA GLU A 225 -18.06 -7.50 -9.79
C GLU A 225 -17.07 -8.54 -10.32
N ILE A 226 -15.80 -8.16 -10.51
CA ILE A 226 -14.73 -9.09 -10.90
C ILE A 226 -14.58 -10.19 -9.83
N ILE A 227 -14.47 -9.80 -8.55
CA ILE A 227 -14.27 -10.75 -7.45
C ILE A 227 -15.52 -11.65 -7.24
N GLU A 228 -16.72 -11.10 -7.41
CA GLU A 228 -17.96 -11.88 -7.39
C GLU A 228 -18.01 -12.91 -8.53
N GLY A 229 -17.53 -12.55 -9.73
CA GLY A 229 -17.42 -13.47 -10.87
C GLY A 229 -16.42 -14.61 -10.66
N LEU A 230 -15.34 -14.37 -9.91
CA LEU A 230 -14.37 -15.40 -9.52
C LEU A 230 -14.87 -16.29 -8.38
N GLY A 231 -15.83 -15.80 -7.59
CA GLY A 231 -16.34 -16.45 -6.41
C GLY A 231 -15.38 -16.43 -5.21
N PRO A 232 -15.77 -17.11 -4.12
CA PRO A 232 -15.03 -17.10 -2.86
C PRO A 232 -13.59 -17.59 -3.01
N ASN A 233 -12.68 -17.00 -2.24
CA ASN A 233 -11.30 -17.48 -2.16
C ASN A 233 -11.27 -18.92 -1.60
N PRO A 234 -10.53 -19.87 -2.22
CA PRO A 234 -10.39 -21.25 -1.72
C PRO A 234 -9.89 -21.39 -0.27
N PHE A 235 -9.15 -20.40 0.25
CA PHE A 235 -8.68 -20.38 1.64
C PHE A 235 -9.75 -19.90 2.64
N LYS A 236 -10.88 -19.41 2.14
CA LYS A 236 -12.03 -19.04 2.96
C LYS A 236 -12.67 -20.34 3.44
N GLY A 237 -12.24 -20.79 4.63
CA GLY A 237 -12.60 -22.08 5.19
C GLY A 237 -14.10 -22.38 5.07
N PHE A 238 -14.41 -23.36 4.24
CA PHE A 238 -15.65 -24.13 4.24
C PHE A 238 -15.49 -25.27 5.27
#